data_AF-A0A6V8SEB3-F1
#
_entry.id   AF-A0A6V8SEB3-F1
#
_cell.length_a   1.000
_cell.length_b   1.000
_cell.length_c   1.000
_cell.angle_alpha   90.00
_cell.angle_beta   90.00
_cell.angle_gamma   90.00
#
_symmetry.space_group_name_H-M   'P 1'
#
loop_
_entity.id
_entity.type
_entity.pdbx_description
1 polymer ?
#
loop_
_entity_poly.entity_id
_entity_poly.type
_entity_poly.pdbx_seq_one_letter_code
_entity_poly.pdbx_strand_id
1 'polypeptide(L)'
;MDNKDKYIDGQKIDYKIQNKKRGEILYYSIDQVADLLKEDISNIKYYTNIFDDLLKIEIVHKELRYTNKDVDKLELLIKLKNRGMTLKEIEDYYSKLPLDETEVEYSESNLLSVEDLIVSIKQEQQIQLDNFKTEFIKDIQNANSLILQNITSSIIEAQNKSLNEFKQTLQTQIEQYLHSKLEDFNEINKGLHDNLLTNISDVISEKIHLKNNELKLHLQSNFDKFSKSSSDGNESLIKEVKDFKRVMQDAYYTQYEIEMSTNNETGFLGKLLQSIKAK
;
A
#
# COMPACT_ATOMS: atom_id res chain seq x y z
N MET A 1 -58.56 -72.94 -31.36
CA MET A 1 -57.11 -73.20 -31.16
C MET A 1 -56.55 -71.98 -30.47
N ASP A 2 -55.85 -72.04 -29.36
CA ASP A 2 -55.58 -73.10 -28.39
C ASP A 2 -54.72 -72.42 -27.31
N ASN A 3 -54.80 -72.96 -26.10
CA ASN A 3 -53.88 -72.79 -24.99
C ASN A 3 -53.71 -71.39 -24.40
N LYS A 4 -54.19 -71.14 -23.18
CA LYS A 4 -53.77 -71.72 -21.89
C LYS A 4 -52.31 -71.45 -21.51
N ASP A 5 -52.23 -70.85 -20.33
CA ASP A 5 -51.24 -70.98 -19.29
C ASP A 5 -49.84 -70.43 -19.58
N LYS A 6 -49.48 -69.40 -18.80
CA LYS A 6 -48.31 -69.49 -17.93
C LYS A 6 -48.38 -68.49 -16.78
N TYR A 7 -48.49 -69.08 -15.59
CA TYR A 7 -48.00 -68.62 -14.30
C TYR A 7 -46.89 -67.56 -14.36
N ILE A 8 -47.05 -66.51 -13.56
CA ILE A 8 -45.97 -65.87 -12.80
C ILE A 8 -46.49 -65.85 -11.36
N ASP A 9 -46.24 -66.93 -10.64
CA ASP A 9 -45.14 -67.05 -9.68
C ASP A 9 -45.33 -66.10 -8.49
N GLY A 10 -45.63 -66.73 -7.36
CA GLY A 10 -45.88 -66.09 -6.08
C GLY A 10 -44.61 -65.44 -5.57
N GLN A 11 -44.42 -64.18 -5.93
CA GLN A 11 -43.58 -63.32 -5.12
C GLN A 11 -44.34 -63.02 -3.83
N LYS A 12 -43.87 -63.64 -2.74
CA LYS A 12 -44.00 -63.10 -1.39
C LYS A 12 -43.50 -61.66 -1.43
N ILE A 13 -44.40 -60.72 -1.66
CA ILE A 13 -44.13 -59.32 -1.41
C ILE A 13 -44.30 -59.17 0.09
N ASP A 14 -43.19 -59.31 0.81
CA ASP A 14 -43.02 -58.75 2.14
C ASP A 14 -43.21 -57.23 1.98
N TYR A 15 -44.46 -56.79 2.02
CA TYR A 15 -44.77 -55.40 2.28
C TYR A 15 -44.38 -55.15 3.74
N LYS A 16 -43.09 -54.90 3.98
CA LYS A 16 -42.65 -54.13 5.14
C LYS A 16 -43.23 -52.74 4.98
N ILE A 17 -44.47 -52.60 5.42
CA ILE A 17 -45.16 -51.32 5.54
C ILE A 17 -44.57 -50.64 6.77
N GLN A 18 -43.41 -50.01 6.58
CA GLN A 18 -42.92 -49.02 7.51
C GLN A 18 -43.73 -47.74 7.29
N ASN A 19 -44.41 -47.29 8.34
CA ASN A 19 -45.15 -46.03 8.43
C ASN A 19 -46.38 -45.89 7.51
N LYS A 20 -47.46 -46.64 7.78
CA LYS A 20 -48.79 -46.32 7.21
C LYS A 20 -49.59 -45.43 8.16
N LYS A 21 -50.00 -44.27 7.66
CA LYS A 21 -51.22 -43.58 8.11
C LYS A 21 -52.35 -44.62 8.17
N ARG A 22 -53.12 -44.65 9.26
CA ARG A 22 -54.33 -45.48 9.38
C ARG A 22 -55.26 -45.11 8.20
N GLY A 23 -55.43 -46.03 7.25
CA GLY A 23 -56.37 -45.84 6.14
C GLY A 23 -57.81 -46.01 6.63
N GLU A 24 -58.79 -45.69 5.79
CA GLU A 24 -60.24 -45.91 6.01
C GLU A 24 -60.61 -47.41 6.03
N ILE A 25 -59.86 -48.23 6.76
CA ILE A 25 -60.16 -49.63 6.97
C ILE A 25 -61.15 -49.69 8.15
N LEU A 26 -62.34 -50.24 7.91
CA LEU A 26 -63.40 -50.37 8.92
C LEU A 26 -62.98 -51.30 10.07
N TYR A 27 -62.26 -52.40 9.76
CA TYR A 27 -61.85 -53.41 10.74
C TYR A 27 -60.45 -53.96 10.42
N TYR A 28 -59.67 -54.19 11.47
CA TYR A 28 -58.36 -54.84 11.42
C TYR A 28 -58.45 -56.29 11.90
N SER A 29 -57.71 -57.19 11.26
CA SER A 29 -57.49 -58.54 11.77
C SER A 29 -56.46 -58.53 12.91
N ILE A 30 -56.43 -59.59 13.71
CA ILE A 30 -55.47 -59.68 14.82
C ILE A 30 -54.01 -59.61 14.38
N ASP A 31 -53.68 -60.17 13.21
CA ASP A 31 -52.32 -60.11 12.66
C ASP A 31 -51.95 -58.65 12.32
N GLN A 32 -52.89 -57.89 11.77
CA GLN A 32 -52.70 -56.47 11.48
C GLN A 32 -52.56 -55.64 12.76
N VAL A 33 -53.33 -55.94 13.80
CA VAL A 33 -53.20 -55.26 15.10
C VAL A 33 -51.87 -55.57 15.77
N ALA A 34 -51.43 -56.83 15.73
CA ALA A 34 -50.12 -57.26 16.23
C ALA A 34 -48.98 -56.52 15.51
N ASP A 35 -49.04 -56.40 14.19
CA ASP A 35 -48.06 -55.65 13.40
C ASP A 35 -48.08 -54.15 13.72
N LEU A 36 -49.26 -53.55 13.89
CA LEU A 36 -49.42 -52.13 14.21
C LEU A 36 -48.87 -51.78 15.59
N LEU A 37 -49.13 -52.63 16.58
CA LEU A 37 -48.72 -52.40 17.97
C LEU A 37 -47.35 -52.98 18.31
N LYS A 38 -46.72 -53.70 17.35
CA LYS A 38 -45.42 -54.39 17.51
C LYS A 38 -45.42 -55.35 18.70
N GLU A 39 -46.49 -56.13 18.84
CA GLU A 39 -46.69 -57.09 19.92
C GLU A 39 -47.01 -58.47 19.33
N ASP A 40 -46.69 -59.53 20.07
CA ASP A 40 -47.02 -60.89 19.64
C ASP A 40 -48.54 -61.08 19.57
N ILE A 41 -49.02 -61.80 18.55
CA ILE A 41 -50.43 -62.14 18.37
C ILE A 41 -51.02 -62.78 19.64
N SER A 42 -50.24 -63.60 20.34
CA SER A 42 -50.62 -64.22 21.62
C SER A 42 -50.87 -63.20 22.72
N ASN A 43 -50.07 -62.13 22.79
CA ASN A 43 -50.25 -61.05 23.76
C ASN A 43 -51.50 -60.23 23.44
N ILE A 44 -51.73 -59.92 22.16
CA ILE A 44 -52.95 -59.24 21.72
C ILE A 44 -54.20 -60.06 22.08
N LYS A 45 -54.20 -61.38 21.83
CA LYS A 45 -55.29 -62.28 22.26
C LYS A 45 -55.47 -62.27 23.77
N TYR A 46 -54.38 -62.32 24.52
CA TYR A 46 -54.39 -62.32 25.97
C TYR A 46 -55.02 -61.04 26.55
N TYR A 47 -54.60 -59.86 26.07
CA TYR A 47 -55.19 -58.59 26.51
C TYR A 47 -56.64 -58.44 26.08
N THR A 48 -56.98 -58.86 24.85
CA THR A 48 -58.36 -58.85 24.37
C THR A 48 -59.27 -59.67 25.29
N ASN A 49 -58.81 -60.83 25.75
CA ASN A 49 -59.59 -61.71 26.61
C ASN A 49 -59.66 -61.23 28.08
N ILE A 50 -58.61 -60.58 28.59
CA ILE A 50 -58.62 -60.03 29.96
C ILE A 50 -59.50 -58.79 30.06
N PHE A 51 -59.43 -57.93 29.04
CA PHE A 51 -60.17 -56.69 28.99
C PHE A 51 -61.40 -56.82 28.09
N ASP A 52 -62.01 -58.00 27.99
CA ASP A 52 -63.18 -58.27 27.13
C ASP A 52 -64.36 -57.33 27.47
N ASP A 53 -64.53 -57.03 28.76
CA ASP A 53 -65.53 -56.08 29.26
C ASP A 53 -65.30 -54.63 28.75
N LEU A 54 -64.04 -54.26 28.49
CA LEU A 54 -63.61 -52.93 28.03
C LEU A 54 -63.46 -52.85 26.50
N LEU A 55 -63.02 -53.94 25.89
CA LEU A 55 -62.74 -54.15 24.48
C LEU A 55 -63.79 -55.12 23.94
N LYS A 56 -64.99 -54.61 23.65
CA LYS A 56 -66.11 -55.39 23.11
C LYS A 56 -65.87 -55.74 21.63
N ILE A 57 -64.84 -56.54 21.35
CA ILE A 57 -64.39 -56.87 19.99
C ILE A 57 -65.41 -57.79 19.31
N GLU A 58 -65.80 -57.46 18.08
CA GLU A 58 -66.73 -58.30 17.32
C GLU A 58 -66.05 -59.57 16.79
N ILE A 59 -66.69 -60.73 17.00
CA ILE A 59 -66.27 -62.02 16.43
C ILE A 59 -67.17 -62.37 15.26
N VAL A 60 -66.60 -62.37 14.05
CA VAL A 60 -67.33 -62.70 12.81
C VAL A 60 -66.62 -63.87 12.13
N HIS A 61 -67.33 -64.98 11.87
CA HIS A 61 -66.76 -66.20 11.28
C HIS A 61 -65.52 -66.77 12.00
N LYS A 62 -65.49 -66.70 13.33
CA LYS A 62 -64.35 -67.12 14.19
C LYS A 62 -63.09 -66.25 14.07
N GLU A 63 -63.19 -65.07 13.47
CA GLU A 63 -62.10 -64.09 13.41
C GLU A 63 -62.46 -62.85 14.25
N LEU A 64 -61.47 -62.32 14.98
CA LEU A 64 -61.56 -61.10 15.77
C LEU A 64 -61.44 -59.88 14.86
N ARG A 65 -62.40 -58.96 14.93
CA ARG A 65 -62.41 -57.72 14.14
C ARG A 65 -62.27 -56.52 15.04
N TYR A 66 -61.12 -55.85 14.95
CA TYR A 66 -60.80 -54.68 15.76
C TYR A 66 -61.12 -53.40 15.00
N THR A 67 -61.86 -52.46 15.61
CA THR A 67 -62.01 -51.11 15.07
C THR A 67 -60.80 -50.24 15.39
N ASN A 68 -60.69 -49.06 14.76
CA ASN A 68 -59.65 -48.08 15.13
C ASN A 68 -59.69 -47.72 16.63
N LYS A 69 -60.90 -47.57 17.21
CA LYS A 69 -61.08 -47.27 18.65
C LYS A 69 -60.56 -48.41 19.53
N ASP A 70 -60.74 -49.65 19.12
CA ASP A 70 -60.24 -50.82 19.86
C ASP A 70 -58.72 -50.91 19.83
N VAL A 71 -58.11 -50.59 18.68
CA VAL A 71 -56.64 -50.52 18.53
C VAL A 71 -56.05 -49.42 19.39
N ASP A 72 -56.70 -48.25 19.48
CA ASP A 72 -56.27 -47.15 20.37
C ASP A 72 -56.32 -47.54 21.85
N LYS A 73 -57.41 -48.20 22.27
CA LYS A 73 -57.53 -48.70 23.64
C LYS A 73 -56.45 -49.74 23.95
N LEU A 74 -56.20 -50.68 23.03
CA LEU A 74 -55.14 -51.68 23.18
C LEU A 74 -53.74 -51.04 23.26
N GLU A 75 -53.45 -50.05 22.42
CA GLU A 75 -52.17 -49.33 22.46
C GLU A 75 -51.94 -48.68 23.83
N LEU A 76 -52.98 -48.07 24.39
CA LEU A 76 -52.92 -47.45 25.71
C LEU A 76 -52.73 -48.48 26.83
N LEU A 77 -53.45 -49.61 26.79
CA LEU A 77 -53.31 -50.70 27.75
C LEU A 77 -51.87 -51.26 27.76
N ILE A 78 -51.29 -51.47 26.57
CA ILE A 78 -49.92 -51.95 26.43
C ILE A 78 -48.92 -50.92 26.97
N LYS A 79 -49.12 -49.63 26.69
CA LYS A 79 -48.29 -48.54 27.24
C LYS A 79 -48.34 -48.47 28.77
N LEU A 80 -49.52 -48.66 29.37
CA LEU A 80 -49.68 -48.66 30.83
C LEU A 80 -48.99 -49.87 31.47
N LYS A 81 -49.11 -51.05 30.87
CA LYS A 81 -48.37 -52.23 31.32
C LYS A 81 -46.86 -52.04 31.21
N ASN A 82 -46.37 -51.49 30.08
CA ASN A 82 -44.94 -51.23 29.88
C ASN A 82 -44.37 -50.17 30.83
N ARG A 83 -45.23 -49.32 31.42
CA ARG A 83 -44.86 -48.38 32.49
C ARG A 83 -44.84 -49.00 33.89
N GLY A 84 -45.09 -50.31 34.01
CA GLY A 84 -44.99 -51.07 35.26
C GLY A 84 -46.30 -51.22 36.04
N MET A 85 -47.44 -50.83 35.47
CA MET A 85 -48.75 -51.03 36.11
C MET A 85 -49.22 -52.49 35.97
N THR A 86 -49.80 -53.05 37.03
CA THR A 86 -50.36 -54.40 37.00
C THR A 86 -51.70 -54.43 36.26
N LEU A 87 -52.07 -55.59 35.71
CA LEU A 87 -53.33 -55.73 34.96
C LEU A 87 -54.57 -55.37 35.80
N LYS A 88 -54.56 -55.67 37.11
CA LYS A 88 -55.63 -55.30 38.04
C LYS A 88 -55.70 -53.80 38.30
N GLU A 89 -54.56 -53.13 38.42
CA GLU A 89 -54.53 -51.67 38.58
C GLU A 89 -55.02 -50.95 37.32
N ILE A 90 -54.72 -51.51 36.15
CA ILE A 90 -55.24 -51.03 34.87
C ILE A 90 -56.77 -51.20 34.83
N GLU A 91 -57.28 -52.37 35.21
CA GLU A 91 -58.73 -52.65 35.28
C GLU A 91 -59.45 -51.75 36.30
N ASP A 92 -58.87 -51.55 37.49
CA ASP A 92 -59.37 -50.62 38.52
C ASP A 92 -59.33 -49.15 38.06
N TYR A 93 -58.33 -48.76 37.27
CA TYR A 93 -58.23 -47.43 36.70
C TYR A 93 -59.36 -47.17 35.70
N TYR A 94 -59.68 -48.16 34.85
CA TYR A 94 -60.73 -48.03 33.84
C TYR A 94 -62.15 -48.21 34.38
N SER A 95 -62.34 -49.00 35.44
CA SER A 95 -63.65 -49.08 36.11
C SER A 95 -64.02 -47.77 36.83
N LYS A 96 -63.04 -46.96 37.23
CA LYS A 96 -63.25 -45.64 37.85
C LYS A 96 -63.37 -44.49 36.84
N LEU A 97 -62.87 -44.67 35.62
CA LEU A 97 -62.93 -43.67 34.56
C LEU A 97 -63.42 -44.33 33.26
N PRO A 98 -64.74 -44.51 33.08
CA PRO A 98 -65.27 -45.08 31.86
C PRO A 98 -64.93 -44.19 30.67
N LEU A 99 -64.25 -44.75 29.66
CA LEU A 99 -63.98 -44.12 28.36
C LEU A 99 -65.22 -44.14 27.44
N ASP A 100 -66.42 -44.07 28.00
CA ASP A 100 -67.60 -43.76 27.19
C ASP A 100 -67.68 -42.25 27.08
N GLU A 101 -67.60 -41.76 25.83
CA GLU A 101 -67.69 -40.37 25.40
C GLU A 101 -69.09 -39.79 25.68
N THR A 102 -69.53 -39.74 26.93
CA THR A 102 -70.57 -38.81 27.37
C THR A 102 -69.89 -37.74 28.20
N GLU A 103 -69.79 -36.55 27.62
CA GLU A 103 -69.37 -35.29 28.26
C GLU A 103 -69.85 -35.26 29.71
N VAL A 104 -68.93 -35.48 30.65
CA VAL A 104 -69.19 -35.18 32.05
C VAL A 104 -69.02 -33.67 32.17
N GLU A 105 -70.13 -32.94 32.12
CA GLU A 105 -70.25 -31.58 32.65
C GLU A 105 -69.82 -31.63 34.13
N TYR A 106 -68.54 -31.40 34.38
CA TYR A 106 -68.09 -31.10 35.74
C TYR A 106 -68.51 -29.67 36.05
N SER A 107 -69.43 -29.54 37.00
CA SER A 107 -69.90 -28.28 37.56
C SER A 107 -68.72 -27.41 38.02
N GLU A 108 -68.48 -26.32 37.31
CA GLU A 108 -67.54 -25.26 37.68
C GLU A 108 -67.97 -24.66 39.03
N SER A 109 -67.22 -24.96 40.08
CA SER A 109 -67.25 -24.13 41.29
C SER A 109 -65.84 -24.00 41.86
N ASN A 110 -65.26 -22.82 41.65
CA ASN A 110 -64.15 -22.23 42.41
C ASN A 110 -62.78 -22.93 42.41
N LEU A 111 -62.32 -23.37 41.24
CA LEU A 111 -60.88 -23.48 40.97
C LEU A 111 -60.60 -22.60 39.77
N LEU A 112 -59.59 -21.72 39.83
CA LEU A 112 -59.01 -21.14 38.61
C LEU A 112 -58.84 -22.32 37.65
N SER A 113 -59.50 -22.26 36.49
CA SER A 113 -59.38 -23.36 35.55
C SER A 113 -57.90 -23.51 35.20
N VAL A 114 -57.44 -24.74 35.00
CA VAL A 114 -56.05 -24.99 34.58
C VAL A 114 -55.75 -24.17 33.31
N GLU A 115 -56.74 -23.98 32.45
CA GLU A 115 -56.76 -23.04 31.33
C GLU A 115 -56.40 -21.59 31.69
N ASP A 116 -57.00 -20.98 32.71
CA ASP A 116 -56.69 -19.61 33.13
C ASP A 116 -55.23 -19.48 33.60
N LEU A 117 -54.74 -20.51 34.29
CA LEU A 117 -53.36 -20.57 34.76
C LEU A 117 -52.38 -20.74 33.58
N ILE A 118 -52.74 -21.55 32.57
CA ILE A 118 -51.97 -21.70 31.32
C ILE A 118 -51.94 -20.39 30.54
N VAL A 119 -53.06 -19.67 30.43
CA VAL A 119 -53.13 -18.36 29.75
C VAL A 119 -52.25 -17.34 30.46
N SER A 120 -52.32 -17.27 31.79
CA SER A 120 -51.49 -16.35 32.59
C SER A 120 -50.00 -16.65 32.43
N ILE A 121 -49.61 -17.92 32.44
CA ILE A 121 -48.21 -18.35 32.20
C ILE A 121 -47.75 -17.92 30.80
N LYS A 122 -48.57 -18.14 29.76
CA LYS A 122 -48.23 -17.75 28.39
C LYS A 122 -48.03 -16.23 28.27
N GLN A 123 -48.89 -15.45 28.90
CA GLN A 123 -48.78 -13.99 28.91
C GLN A 123 -47.49 -13.52 29.60
N GLU A 124 -47.19 -14.06 30.78
CA GLU A 124 -45.97 -13.73 31.51
C GLU A 124 -44.70 -14.13 30.72
N GLN A 125 -44.70 -15.32 30.10
CA GLN A 125 -43.61 -15.76 29.22
C GLN A 125 -43.43 -14.83 28.03
N GLN A 126 -44.53 -14.36 27.43
CA GLN A 126 -44.48 -13.43 26.30
C GLN A 126 -43.87 -12.08 26.74
N ILE A 127 -44.29 -11.54 27.89
CA ILE A 127 -43.73 -10.31 28.46
C ILE A 127 -42.22 -10.46 28.72
N GLN A 128 -41.81 -11.56 29.35
CA GLN A 128 -40.40 -11.82 29.62
C GLN A 128 -39.58 -11.95 28.33
N LEU A 129 -40.13 -12.61 27.31
CA LEU A 129 -39.48 -12.75 26.01
C LEU A 129 -39.32 -11.40 25.30
N ASP A 130 -40.35 -10.54 25.35
CA ASP A 130 -40.31 -9.21 24.73
C ASP A 130 -39.34 -8.26 25.46
N ASN A 131 -39.28 -8.35 26.79
CA ASN A 131 -38.29 -7.61 27.59
C ASN A 131 -36.87 -8.06 27.27
N PHE A 132 -36.62 -9.37 27.27
CA PHE A 132 -35.32 -9.95 26.90
C PHE A 132 -34.90 -9.52 25.49
N LYS A 133 -35.82 -9.59 24.52
CA LYS A 133 -35.55 -9.16 23.14
C LYS A 133 -35.17 -7.68 23.08
N THR A 134 -35.85 -6.83 23.84
CA THR A 134 -35.58 -5.39 23.87
C THR A 134 -34.22 -5.08 24.49
N GLU A 135 -33.87 -5.73 25.60
CA GLU A 135 -32.57 -5.60 26.26
C GLU A 135 -31.43 -6.11 25.37
N PHE A 136 -31.62 -7.28 24.75
CA PHE A 136 -30.66 -7.87 23.83
C PHE A 136 -30.38 -6.97 22.60
N ILE A 137 -31.42 -6.37 22.02
CA ILE A 137 -31.26 -5.41 20.92
C ILE A 137 -30.47 -4.19 21.38
N LYS A 138 -30.77 -3.67 22.57
CA LYS A 138 -30.07 -2.51 23.14
C LYS A 138 -28.59 -2.81 23.39
N ASP A 139 -28.28 -3.99 23.91
CA ASP A 139 -26.90 -4.42 24.16
C ASP A 139 -26.11 -4.58 22.86
N ILE A 140 -26.72 -5.17 21.83
CA ILE A 140 -26.11 -5.25 20.49
C ILE A 140 -25.84 -3.84 19.93
N GLN A 141 -26.80 -2.92 20.05
CA GLN A 141 -26.63 -1.55 19.56
C GLN A 141 -25.50 -0.82 20.30
N ASN A 142 -25.41 -0.98 21.61
CA ASN A 142 -24.35 -0.40 22.42
C ASN A 142 -22.97 -0.98 22.06
N ALA A 143 -22.88 -2.31 21.94
CA ALA A 143 -21.65 -2.98 21.55
C ALA A 143 -21.19 -2.55 20.15
N ASN A 144 -22.11 -2.51 19.18
CA ASN A 144 -21.81 -2.05 17.83
C ASN A 144 -21.37 -0.58 17.81
N SER A 145 -22.02 0.29 18.59
CA SER A 145 -21.63 1.70 18.71
C SER A 145 -20.19 1.84 19.23
N LEU A 146 -19.85 1.10 20.29
CA LEU A 146 -18.51 1.11 20.88
C LEU A 146 -17.45 0.56 19.91
N ILE A 147 -17.75 -0.53 19.21
CA ILE A 147 -16.88 -1.10 18.18
C ILE A 147 -16.65 -0.08 17.06
N LEU A 148 -17.72 0.56 16.56
CA LEU A 148 -17.62 1.56 15.50
C LEU A 148 -16.80 2.78 15.93
N GLN A 149 -16.96 3.24 17.17
CA GLN A 149 -16.14 4.32 17.73
C GLN A 149 -14.66 3.93 17.77
N ASN A 150 -14.34 2.73 18.27
CA ASN A 150 -12.96 2.24 18.34
C ASN A 150 -12.32 2.09 16.95
N ILE A 151 -13.07 1.53 15.99
CA ILE A 151 -12.63 1.42 14.58
C ILE A 151 -12.37 2.82 14.01
N THR A 152 -13.31 3.75 14.21
CA THR A 152 -13.19 5.13 13.70
C THR A 152 -11.97 5.83 14.28
N SER A 153 -11.76 5.76 15.60
CA SER A 153 -10.59 6.32 16.26
C SER A 153 -9.28 5.73 15.73
N SER A 154 -9.24 4.40 15.55
CA SER A 154 -8.05 3.71 15.03
C SER A 154 -7.74 4.12 13.58
N ILE A 155 -8.77 4.28 12.75
CA ILE A 155 -8.62 4.76 11.36
C ILE A 155 -8.08 6.19 11.35
N ILE A 156 -8.66 7.09 12.17
CA ILE A 156 -8.23 8.48 12.26
C ILE A 156 -6.76 8.57 12.71
N GLU A 157 -6.37 7.79 13.71
CA GLU A 157 -4.99 7.77 14.22
C GLU A 157 -4.00 7.29 13.15
N ALA A 158 -4.34 6.19 12.45
CA ALA A 158 -3.52 5.66 11.37
C ALA A 158 -3.38 6.65 10.20
N GLN A 159 -4.48 7.30 9.81
CA GLN A 159 -4.48 8.33 8.75
C GLN A 159 -3.64 9.54 9.14
N ASN A 160 -3.77 10.04 10.37
CA ASN A 160 -2.98 11.17 10.85
C ASN A 160 -1.49 10.86 10.88
N LYS A 161 -1.11 9.65 11.31
CA LYS A 161 0.28 9.20 11.30
C LYS A 161 0.84 9.19 9.87
N SER A 162 0.13 8.54 8.95
CA SER A 162 0.56 8.46 7.55
C SER A 162 0.65 9.83 6.87
N LEU A 163 -0.31 10.73 7.14
CA LEU A 163 -0.27 12.09 6.61
C LEU A 163 0.94 12.88 7.13
N ASN A 164 1.29 12.70 8.41
CA ASN A 164 2.45 13.37 8.99
C ASN A 164 3.77 12.84 8.42
N GLU A 165 3.89 11.53 8.23
CA GLU A 165 5.04 10.90 7.56
C GLU A 165 5.18 11.38 6.12
N PHE A 166 4.07 11.46 5.38
CA PHE A 166 4.04 12.01 4.03
C PHE A 166 4.49 13.47 4.00
N LYS A 167 3.97 14.31 4.91
CA LYS A 167 4.35 15.73 5.03
C LYS A 167 5.85 15.89 5.27
N GLN A 168 6.42 15.12 6.20
CA GLN A 168 7.85 15.18 6.50
C GLN A 168 8.69 14.74 5.30
N THR A 169 8.29 13.66 4.64
CA THR A 169 8.98 13.16 3.43
C THR A 169 8.99 14.21 2.32
N LEU A 170 7.83 14.82 2.05
CA LEU A 170 7.68 15.88 1.05
C LEU A 170 8.57 17.09 1.40
N GLN A 171 8.58 17.51 2.67
CA GLN A 171 9.41 18.62 3.12
C GLN A 171 10.90 18.35 2.86
N THR A 172 11.39 17.18 3.26
CA THR A 172 12.79 16.79 3.03
C THR A 172 13.13 16.74 1.55
N GLN A 173 12.25 16.21 0.71
CA GLN A 173 12.47 16.18 -0.75
C GLN A 173 12.55 17.57 -1.36
N ILE A 174 11.68 18.49 -0.93
CA ILE A 174 11.70 19.88 -1.38
C ILE A 174 13.00 20.57 -0.94
N GLU A 175 13.39 20.41 0.32
CA GLU A 175 14.63 20.99 0.85
C GLU A 175 15.87 20.49 0.10
N GLN A 176 15.96 19.17 -0.14
CA GLN A 176 17.05 18.57 -0.90
C GLN A 176 17.08 19.06 -2.35
N TYR A 177 15.93 19.13 -3.02
CA TYR A 177 15.85 19.62 -4.39
C TYR A 177 16.30 21.08 -4.49
N LEU A 178 15.79 21.95 -3.61
CA LEU A 178 16.20 23.36 -3.57
C LEU A 178 17.68 23.52 -3.27
N HIS A 179 18.22 22.75 -2.32
CA HIS A 179 19.64 22.79 -2.00
C HIS A 179 20.50 22.41 -3.20
N SER A 180 20.19 21.28 -3.87
CA SER A 180 20.92 20.85 -5.06
C SER A 180 20.90 21.90 -6.18
N LYS A 181 19.74 22.54 -6.41
CA LYS A 181 19.61 23.59 -7.43
C LYS A 181 20.38 24.86 -7.09
N LEU A 182 20.48 25.21 -5.81
CA LEU A 182 21.27 26.34 -5.34
C LEU A 182 22.77 26.05 -5.41
N GLU A 183 23.19 24.84 -5.06
CA GLU A 183 24.59 24.40 -5.23
C GLU A 183 25.00 24.43 -6.70
N ASP A 184 24.20 23.85 -7.60
CA ASP A 184 24.41 23.92 -9.06
C ASP A 184 24.61 25.38 -9.53
N PHE A 185 23.73 26.29 -9.08
CA PHE A 185 23.80 27.70 -9.46
C PHE A 185 25.07 28.38 -8.94
N ASN A 186 25.46 28.10 -7.69
CA ASN A 186 26.68 28.66 -7.10
C ASN A 186 27.94 28.15 -7.79
N GLU A 187 28.00 26.87 -8.16
CA GLU A 187 29.11 26.30 -8.92
C GLU A 187 29.22 26.93 -10.31
N ILE A 188 28.10 27.07 -11.03
CA ILE A 188 28.06 27.74 -12.34
C ILE A 188 28.57 29.19 -12.21
N ASN A 189 28.09 29.92 -11.20
CA ASN A 189 28.47 31.32 -11.02
C ASN A 189 29.95 31.47 -10.65
N LYS A 190 30.49 30.57 -9.81
CA LYS A 190 31.92 30.53 -9.51
C LYS A 190 32.74 30.22 -10.75
N GLY A 191 32.34 29.23 -11.55
CA GLY A 191 33.01 28.90 -12.81
C GLY A 191 33.00 30.06 -13.81
N LEU A 192 31.88 30.78 -13.93
CA LEU A 192 31.79 31.99 -14.75
C LEU A 192 32.73 33.10 -14.25
N HIS A 193 32.79 33.32 -12.93
CA HIS A 193 33.69 34.32 -12.34
C HIS A 193 35.16 33.98 -12.58
N ASP A 194 35.56 32.73 -12.35
CA ASP A 194 36.93 32.25 -12.55
C ASP A 194 37.35 32.33 -14.03
N ASN A 195 36.44 31.95 -14.95
CA ASN A 195 36.66 32.09 -16.39
C ASN A 195 36.81 33.55 -16.82
N LEU A 196 35.98 34.45 -16.28
CA LEU A 196 36.06 35.89 -16.58
C LEU A 196 37.36 36.48 -16.06
N LEU A 197 37.78 36.14 -14.84
CA LEU A 197 39.06 36.58 -14.28
C LEU A 197 40.25 36.09 -15.12
N THR A 198 40.22 34.82 -15.52
CA THR A 198 41.27 34.22 -16.37
C THR A 198 41.34 34.94 -17.72
N ASN A 199 40.20 35.09 -18.40
CA ASN A 199 40.14 35.77 -19.70
C ASN A 199 40.60 37.23 -19.61
N ILE A 200 40.21 37.97 -18.56
CA ILE A 200 40.69 39.34 -18.35
C ILE A 200 42.20 39.36 -18.13
N SER A 201 42.72 38.44 -17.32
CA SER A 201 44.16 38.34 -17.05
C SER A 201 44.97 38.01 -18.31
N ASP A 202 44.47 37.10 -19.15
CA ASP A 202 45.07 36.73 -20.43
C ASP A 202 45.10 37.91 -21.39
N VAL A 203 43.96 38.62 -21.56
CA VAL A 203 43.88 39.81 -22.42
C VAL A 203 44.80 40.92 -21.94
N ILE A 204 44.87 41.16 -20.62
CA ILE A 204 45.78 42.16 -20.04
C ILE A 204 47.23 41.76 -20.31
N SER A 205 47.58 40.49 -20.07
CA SER A 205 48.93 39.96 -20.27
C SER A 205 49.37 40.06 -21.74
N GLU A 206 48.49 39.70 -22.67
CA GLU A 206 48.72 39.83 -24.10
C GLU A 206 48.95 41.29 -24.50
N LYS A 207 48.08 42.21 -24.03
CA LYS A 207 48.25 43.64 -24.31
C LYS A 207 49.54 44.22 -23.74
N ILE A 208 49.91 43.85 -22.52
CA ILE A 208 51.18 44.27 -21.90
C ILE A 208 52.35 43.75 -22.72
N HIS A 209 52.32 42.47 -23.12
CA HIS A 209 53.38 41.87 -23.93
C HIS A 209 53.53 42.55 -25.29
N LEU A 210 52.42 42.81 -26.00
CA LEU A 210 52.41 43.56 -27.26
C LEU A 210 53.00 44.96 -27.09
N LYS A 211 52.56 45.70 -26.07
CA LYS A 211 53.06 47.06 -25.80
C LYS A 211 54.53 47.08 -25.38
N ASN A 212 54.98 46.10 -24.59
CA ASN A 212 56.39 45.96 -24.23
C ASN A 212 57.27 45.67 -25.46
N ASN A 213 56.79 44.83 -26.38
CA ASN A 213 57.52 44.55 -27.62
C ASN A 213 57.58 45.79 -28.53
N GLU A 214 56.47 46.52 -28.67
CA GLU A 214 56.43 47.80 -29.39
C GLU A 214 57.41 48.81 -28.79
N LEU A 215 57.39 48.98 -27.46
CA LEU A 215 58.30 49.87 -26.75
C LEU A 215 59.77 49.46 -26.93
N LYS A 216 60.07 48.16 -26.85
CA LYS A 216 61.41 47.62 -27.07
C LYS A 216 61.91 47.94 -28.47
N LEU A 217 61.09 47.74 -29.50
CA LEU A 217 61.45 48.07 -30.89
C LEU A 217 61.69 49.57 -31.06
N HIS A 218 60.86 50.42 -30.46
CA HIS A 218 61.05 51.87 -30.49
C HIS A 218 62.33 52.30 -29.78
N LEU A 219 62.62 51.76 -28.59
CA LEU A 219 63.84 52.06 -27.85
C LEU A 219 65.08 51.60 -28.62
N GLN A 220 65.05 50.39 -29.20
CA GLN A 220 66.15 49.87 -30.00
C GLN A 220 66.39 50.74 -31.24
N SER A 221 65.33 51.11 -31.97
CA SER A 221 65.44 52.02 -33.12
C SER A 221 66.02 53.39 -32.74
N ASN A 222 65.59 53.95 -31.61
CA ASN A 222 66.11 55.23 -31.11
C ASN A 222 67.58 55.10 -30.69
N PHE A 223 67.97 54.01 -30.05
CA PHE A 223 69.35 53.74 -29.66
C PHE A 223 70.27 53.55 -30.88
N ASP A 224 69.81 52.83 -31.89
CA ASP A 224 70.56 52.62 -33.15
C ASP A 224 70.75 53.94 -33.88
N LYS A 225 69.72 54.78 -33.96
CA LYS A 225 69.80 56.15 -34.51
C LYS A 225 70.82 56.99 -33.74
N PHE A 226 70.72 57.02 -32.42
CA PHE A 226 71.66 57.76 -31.56
C PHE A 226 73.10 57.29 -31.75
N SER A 227 73.32 55.97 -31.73
CA SER A 227 74.65 55.36 -31.89
C SER A 227 75.27 55.71 -33.23
N LYS A 228 74.47 55.64 -34.31
CA LYS A 228 74.91 56.03 -35.65
C LYS A 228 75.28 57.51 -35.72
N SER A 229 74.40 58.39 -35.25
CA SER A 229 74.69 59.84 -35.23
C SER A 229 75.93 60.18 -34.39
N SER A 230 76.15 59.49 -33.26
CA SER A 230 77.36 59.67 -32.45
C SER A 230 78.61 59.18 -33.18
N SER A 231 78.53 58.04 -33.88
CA SER A 231 79.65 57.51 -34.67
C SER A 231 80.00 58.45 -35.82
N ASP A 232 79.01 58.87 -36.60
CA ASP A 232 79.18 59.81 -37.72
C ASP A 232 79.79 61.14 -37.24
N GLY A 233 79.32 61.66 -36.10
CA GLY A 233 79.89 62.85 -35.46
C GLY A 233 81.34 62.66 -35.02
N ASN A 234 81.65 61.52 -34.38
CA ASN A 234 83.01 61.19 -33.97
C ASN A 234 83.96 61.04 -35.16
N GLU A 235 83.51 60.43 -36.27
CA GLU A 235 84.28 60.34 -37.50
C GLU A 235 84.60 61.72 -38.08
N SER A 236 83.62 62.64 -38.08
CA SER A 236 83.82 64.04 -38.48
C SER A 236 84.86 64.73 -37.59
N LEU A 237 84.74 64.60 -36.27
CA LEU A 237 85.70 65.19 -35.32
C LEU A 237 87.11 64.62 -35.50
N ILE A 238 87.25 63.30 -35.71
CA ILE A 238 88.55 62.68 -35.98
C ILE A 238 89.15 63.23 -37.27
N LYS A 239 88.34 63.43 -38.32
CA LYS A 239 88.78 64.02 -39.58
C LYS A 239 89.25 65.46 -39.37
N GLU A 240 88.47 66.28 -38.67
CA GLU A 240 88.84 67.66 -38.33
C GLU A 240 90.15 67.72 -37.54
N VAL A 241 90.34 66.85 -36.54
CA VAL A 241 91.58 66.77 -35.76
C VAL A 241 92.77 66.35 -36.65
N LYS A 242 92.59 65.41 -37.58
CA LYS A 242 93.63 65.00 -38.53
C LYS A 242 93.99 66.14 -39.49
N ASP A 243 92.99 66.83 -40.03
CA ASP A 243 93.18 67.98 -40.91
C ASP A 243 93.91 69.12 -40.18
N PHE A 244 93.52 69.42 -38.95
CA PHE A 244 94.20 70.39 -38.09
C PHE A 244 95.65 70.00 -37.81
N LYS A 245 95.91 68.73 -37.48
CA LYS A 245 97.28 68.21 -37.29
C LYS A 245 98.13 68.40 -38.55
N ARG A 246 97.57 68.14 -39.74
CA ARG A 246 98.27 68.36 -41.01
C ARG A 246 98.60 69.84 -41.20
N VAL A 247 97.63 70.74 -41.03
CA VAL A 247 97.85 72.19 -41.12
C VAL A 247 98.94 72.66 -40.16
N MET A 248 98.94 72.15 -38.92
CA MET A 248 99.99 72.45 -37.94
C MET A 248 101.37 71.94 -38.36
N GLN A 249 101.44 70.74 -38.95
CA GLN A 249 102.70 70.20 -39.50
C GLN A 249 103.19 71.05 -40.68
N ASP A 250 102.32 71.39 -41.61
CA ASP A 250 102.64 72.22 -42.77
C ASP A 250 103.13 73.61 -42.34
N ALA A 251 102.47 74.22 -41.36
CA ALA A 251 102.88 75.50 -40.77
C ALA A 251 104.25 75.41 -40.10
N TYR A 252 104.51 74.32 -39.35
CA TYR A 252 105.81 74.08 -38.72
C TYR A 252 106.93 73.90 -39.76
N TYR A 253 106.71 73.09 -40.80
CA TYR A 253 107.70 72.93 -41.88
C TYR A 253 107.92 74.23 -42.66
N THR A 254 106.86 74.98 -42.95
CA THR A 254 106.96 76.30 -43.59
C THR A 254 107.78 77.27 -42.74
N GLN A 255 107.53 77.31 -41.42
CA GLN A 255 108.31 78.12 -40.50
C GLN A 255 109.78 77.69 -40.49
N TYR A 256 110.06 76.39 -40.44
CA TYR A 256 111.42 75.86 -40.51
C TYR A 256 112.13 76.17 -41.85
N GLU A 257 111.42 76.10 -42.98
CA GLU A 257 111.93 76.52 -44.29
C GLU A 257 112.21 78.03 -44.34
N ILE A 258 111.36 78.85 -43.74
CA ILE A 258 111.58 80.31 -43.59
C ILE A 258 112.81 80.56 -42.71
N GLU A 259 112.97 79.85 -41.60
CA GLU A 259 114.13 79.95 -40.70
C GLU A 259 115.43 79.46 -41.37
N MET A 260 115.37 78.42 -42.20
CA MET A 260 116.51 77.92 -42.97
C MET A 260 116.86 78.83 -44.16
N SER A 261 115.88 79.44 -44.82
CA SER A 261 116.10 80.41 -45.91
C SER A 261 116.52 81.79 -45.40
N THR A 262 116.20 82.15 -44.15
CA THR A 262 116.75 83.34 -43.50
C THR A 262 118.17 83.12 -42.98
N ASN A 263 118.56 81.87 -42.64
CA ASN A 263 119.92 81.52 -42.24
C ASN A 263 120.85 81.18 -43.43
N ASN A 264 120.32 80.70 -44.56
CA ASN A 264 121.06 80.44 -45.80
C ASN A 264 120.59 81.38 -46.93
N GLU A 265 121.44 82.35 -47.27
CA GLU A 265 121.41 83.21 -48.46
C GLU A 265 120.56 84.50 -48.36
N THR A 266 121.13 85.71 -48.29
CA THR A 266 121.96 86.34 -49.35
C THR A 266 121.60 85.93 -50.80
N GLY A 267 120.33 85.60 -51.07
CA GLY A 267 119.83 85.13 -52.37
C GLY A 267 118.64 85.95 -52.90
N PHE A 268 118.75 86.38 -54.15
CA PHE A 268 117.80 87.10 -55.03
C PHE A 268 117.06 88.35 -54.50
N LEU A 269 116.25 88.25 -53.44
CA LEU A 269 115.44 89.38 -52.95
C LEU A 269 116.29 90.48 -52.26
N GLY A 270 117.39 90.09 -51.62
CA GLY A 270 118.38 91.03 -51.08
C GLY A 270 119.13 91.81 -52.17
N LYS A 271 119.26 91.24 -53.38
CA LYS A 271 119.86 91.93 -54.54
C LYS A 271 118.84 92.85 -55.24
N LEU A 272 117.56 92.50 -55.22
CA LEU A 272 116.49 93.33 -55.80
C LEU A 272 116.27 94.65 -55.03
N LEU A 273 116.40 94.62 -53.70
CA LEU A 273 116.25 95.80 -52.85
C LEU A 273 117.48 96.73 -52.85
N GLN A 274 118.67 96.24 -53.22
CA GLN A 274 119.84 97.10 -53.45
C GLN A 274 119.76 97.87 -54.78
N SER A 275 119.11 97.32 -55.80
CA SER A 275 118.87 98.00 -57.09
C SER A 275 117.81 99.11 -57.05
N ILE A 276 117.02 99.22 -55.98
CA ILE A 276 116.01 100.29 -55.79
C ILE A 276 116.58 101.48 -55.00
N LYS A 277 117.79 101.37 -54.43
CA LYS A 277 118.48 102.46 -53.70
C LYS A 277 119.53 103.22 -54.50
N ALA A 278 119.53 103.09 -55.84
CA ALA A 278 120.44 103.81 -56.73
C ALA A 278 119.70 104.57 -57.84
N LYS A 279 118.83 105.50 -57.47
CA LYS A 279 118.69 106.85 -58.05
C LYS A 279 117.70 107.69 -57.27
#